data_AF-A0A7X8QKP1-F1
#
_entry.id   AF-A0A7X8QKP1-F1
#
_cell.length_a   1.000
_cell.length_b   1.000
_cell.length_c   1.000
_cell.angle_alpha   90.00
_cell.angle_beta   90.00
_cell.angle_gamma   90.00
#
_symmetry.space_group_name_H-M   'P 1'
#
loop_
_entity.id
_entity.type
_entity.pdbx_description
1 polymer ?
#
loop_
_entity_poly.entity_id
_entity_poly.type
_entity_poly.pdbx_seq_one_letter_code
_entity_poly.pdbx_strand_id
1 'polypeptide(L)'
;MKIKRLLFVFILVLLFGITNAAADEWIAPTPFQVQSDDGSRVFYFNPDSDDSNERAVLYDNSNPPKVIYTVKGIRSWAYKSDFYFSDNFQNFVFFPPTGFDVAFEFYKNGVLHETYYIEDLVKESGLIPKSTTKAWWLSSDEKISQMQNILTFKTVDGITYNFNIASGTFADMDGRTMTFLGKSRLILIFAFIAICIAGIISFMLIRYKRKSGSSERKIPGQSEQQEML
;
A
#
# COMPACT_ATOMS: atom_id res chain seq x y z
N MET A 1 -17.20 -7.49 60.14
CA MET A 1 -16.56 -6.66 59.09
C MET A 1 -16.49 -7.30 57.70
N LYS A 2 -16.45 -8.64 57.56
CA LYS A 2 -16.30 -9.33 56.26
C LYS A 2 -17.51 -9.22 55.32
N ILE A 3 -18.74 -9.31 55.86
CA ILE A 3 -19.98 -9.25 55.08
C ILE A 3 -20.18 -7.88 54.39
N LYS A 4 -19.86 -6.79 55.08
CA LYS A 4 -19.99 -5.42 54.50
C LYS A 4 -19.02 -5.20 53.33
N ARG A 5 -17.81 -5.77 53.39
CA ARG A 5 -16.85 -5.74 52.26
C ARG A 5 -17.32 -6.61 51.09
N LEU A 6 -17.88 -7.79 51.38
CA LEU A 6 -18.42 -8.67 50.33
C LEU A 6 -19.60 -8.01 49.61
N LEU A 7 -20.51 -7.37 50.36
CA LEU A 7 -21.65 -6.64 49.81
C LEU A 7 -21.20 -5.45 48.95
N PHE A 8 -20.19 -4.71 49.40
CA PHE A 8 -19.61 -3.59 48.66
C PHE A 8 -18.97 -4.05 47.34
N VAL A 9 -18.21 -5.15 47.35
CA VAL A 9 -17.63 -5.74 46.12
C VAL A 9 -18.73 -6.25 45.19
N PHE A 10 -19.78 -6.88 45.72
CA PHE A 10 -20.91 -7.37 44.93
C PHE A 10 -21.69 -6.22 44.26
N ILE A 11 -21.90 -5.11 44.98
CA ILE A 11 -22.51 -3.89 44.43
C ILE A 11 -21.60 -3.26 43.36
N LEU A 12 -20.28 -3.27 43.55
CA LEU A 12 -19.32 -2.82 42.53
C LEU A 12 -19.38 -3.69 41.27
N VAL A 13 -19.41 -5.02 41.40
CA VAL A 13 -19.54 -5.93 40.25
C VAL A 13 -20.89 -5.75 39.55
N LEU A 14 -21.97 -5.45 40.27
CA LEU A 14 -23.28 -5.12 39.68
C LEU A 14 -23.30 -3.74 39.00
N LEU A 15 -22.61 -2.73 39.55
CA LEU A 15 -22.54 -1.39 38.98
C LEU A 15 -21.61 -1.31 37.76
N PHE A 16 -20.55 -2.12 37.72
CA PHE A 16 -19.59 -2.15 36.61
C PHE A 16 -19.81 -3.32 35.64
N GLY A 17 -20.59 -4.34 36.01
CA GLY A 17 -20.88 -5.52 35.18
C GLY A 17 -22.08 -5.37 34.25
N ILE A 18 -22.84 -4.28 34.37
CA ILE A 18 -23.96 -3.94 33.47
C ILE A 18 -23.58 -2.78 32.55
N THR A 19 -22.32 -2.70 32.12
CA THR A 19 -22.06 -2.05 30.84
C THR A 19 -22.47 -3.07 29.79
N ASN A 20 -23.72 -2.98 29.31
CA ASN A 20 -24.03 -3.45 27.97
C ASN A 20 -23.07 -2.69 27.05
N ALA A 21 -21.92 -3.30 26.74
CA ALA A 21 -21.25 -3.02 25.50
C ALA A 21 -22.32 -3.36 24.46
N ALA A 22 -23.03 -2.34 23.97
CA ALA A 22 -23.70 -2.46 22.71
C ALA A 22 -22.58 -2.88 21.76
N ALA A 23 -22.53 -4.17 21.44
CA ALA A 23 -21.77 -4.63 20.31
C ALA A 23 -22.41 -3.86 19.15
N ASP A 24 -21.71 -2.85 18.65
CA ASP A 24 -22.14 -2.08 17.50
C ASP A 24 -22.64 -3.09 16.48
N GLU A 25 -23.92 -3.00 16.11
CA GLU A 25 -24.53 -3.92 15.18
C GLU A 25 -23.74 -3.75 13.87
N TRP A 26 -22.89 -4.73 13.56
CA TRP A 26 -22.07 -4.70 12.36
C TRP A 26 -23.03 -4.80 11.17
N ILE A 27 -23.32 -3.64 10.55
CA ILE A 27 -24.13 -3.58 9.34
C ILE A 27 -23.51 -4.57 8.34
N ALA A 28 -24.33 -5.55 7.93
CA ALA A 28 -23.89 -6.56 6.98
C ALA A 28 -23.40 -5.87 5.69
N PRO A 29 -22.28 -6.31 5.12
CA PRO A 29 -21.81 -5.78 3.84
C PRO A 29 -22.89 -5.96 2.77
N THR A 30 -23.32 -4.88 2.11
CA THR A 30 -24.30 -4.98 1.03
C THR A 30 -23.61 -4.96 -0.33
N PRO A 31 -23.92 -5.91 -1.23
CA PRO A 31 -23.50 -5.81 -2.62
C PRO A 31 -24.00 -4.52 -3.28
N PHE A 32 -23.23 -3.97 -4.21
CA PHE A 32 -23.61 -2.76 -4.94
C PHE A 32 -23.14 -2.79 -6.39
N GLN A 33 -23.74 -1.92 -7.21
CA GLN A 33 -23.39 -1.73 -8.61
C GLN A 33 -23.06 -0.26 -8.89
N VAL A 34 -22.08 -0.03 -9.76
CA VAL A 34 -21.77 1.27 -10.33
C VAL A 34 -21.82 1.15 -11.84
N GLN A 35 -22.61 1.99 -12.49
CA GLN A 35 -22.76 2.01 -13.94
C GLN A 35 -21.96 3.18 -14.52
N SER A 36 -21.40 2.98 -15.72
CA SER A 36 -20.75 4.06 -16.47
C SER A 36 -21.73 5.11 -16.94
N ASP A 37 -21.25 6.34 -17.15
CA ASP A 37 -22.09 7.47 -17.58
C ASP A 37 -22.81 7.21 -18.91
N ASP A 38 -22.16 6.48 -19.82
CA ASP A 38 -22.73 6.06 -21.11
C ASP A 38 -23.63 4.81 -21.00
N GLY A 39 -23.74 4.23 -19.81
CA GLY A 39 -24.52 3.04 -19.52
C GLY A 39 -23.95 1.73 -20.07
N SER A 40 -22.80 1.75 -20.76
CA SER A 40 -22.25 0.59 -21.49
C SER A 40 -21.59 -0.44 -20.58
N ARG A 41 -21.19 -0.07 -19.37
CA ARG A 41 -20.44 -0.93 -18.43
C ARG A 41 -21.06 -0.87 -17.05
N VAL A 42 -21.00 -2.01 -16.36
CA VAL A 42 -21.43 -2.11 -14.97
C VAL A 42 -20.35 -2.83 -14.17
N PHE A 43 -19.95 -2.17 -13.09
CA PHE A 43 -19.12 -2.73 -12.04
C PHE A 43 -20.03 -3.28 -10.94
N TYR A 44 -19.89 -4.54 -10.60
CA TYR A 44 -20.60 -5.17 -9.50
C TYR A 44 -19.61 -5.61 -8.42
N PHE A 45 -19.88 -5.24 -7.17
CA PHE A 45 -19.10 -5.66 -6.01
C PHE A 45 -19.99 -6.48 -5.08
N ASN A 46 -19.53 -7.68 -4.75
CA ASN A 46 -20.11 -8.60 -3.79
C ASN A 46 -19.14 -8.82 -2.60
N PRO A 47 -19.38 -8.16 -1.46
CA PRO A 47 -18.55 -8.32 -0.28
C PRO A 47 -18.63 -9.71 0.37
N ASP A 48 -19.62 -10.54 0.02
CA ASP A 48 -19.82 -11.88 0.59
C ASP A 48 -19.46 -13.00 -0.40
N SER A 49 -18.65 -12.71 -1.42
CA SER A 49 -18.18 -13.74 -2.35
C SER A 49 -17.43 -14.86 -1.62
N ASP A 50 -17.83 -16.11 -1.90
CA ASP A 50 -17.18 -17.33 -1.38
C ASP A 50 -15.71 -17.38 -1.80
N ASP A 51 -15.39 -16.85 -2.98
CA ASP A 51 -14.01 -16.60 -3.36
C ASP A 51 -13.57 -15.23 -2.84
N SER A 52 -12.83 -15.28 -1.74
CA SER A 52 -12.26 -14.09 -1.10
C SER A 52 -11.41 -13.22 -2.03
N ASN A 53 -10.92 -13.78 -3.14
CA ASN A 53 -10.12 -13.07 -4.13
C ASN A 53 -10.95 -12.48 -5.27
N GLU A 54 -12.19 -12.91 -5.52
CA GLU A 54 -13.01 -12.49 -6.66
C GLU A 54 -14.32 -11.87 -6.19
N ARG A 55 -14.21 -10.69 -5.57
CA ARG A 55 -15.34 -9.97 -4.95
C ARG A 55 -15.96 -8.91 -5.86
N ALA A 56 -15.38 -8.63 -7.02
CA ALA A 56 -15.97 -7.71 -7.98
C ALA A 56 -15.77 -8.16 -9.42
N VAL A 57 -16.65 -7.70 -10.30
CA VAL A 57 -16.63 -7.99 -11.72
C VAL A 57 -17.04 -6.75 -12.51
N LEU A 58 -16.37 -6.50 -13.63
CA LEU A 58 -16.82 -5.57 -14.63
C LEU A 58 -17.41 -6.35 -15.81
N TYR A 59 -18.62 -6.01 -16.21
CA TYR A 59 -19.25 -6.55 -17.40
C TYR A 59 -19.76 -5.46 -18.33
N ASP A 60 -19.84 -5.82 -19.61
CA ASP A 60 -20.55 -5.07 -20.64
C ASP A 60 -22.06 -5.20 -20.40
N ASN A 61 -22.78 -4.08 -20.46
CA ASN A 61 -24.21 -4.00 -20.23
C ASN A 61 -25.04 -4.44 -21.47
N SER A 62 -24.63 -5.55 -22.08
CA SER A 62 -25.31 -6.21 -23.19
C SER A 62 -26.29 -7.28 -22.70
N ASN A 63 -27.10 -7.81 -23.61
CA ASN A 63 -27.98 -8.94 -23.35
C ASN A 63 -27.65 -10.10 -24.30
N PRO A 64 -27.00 -11.19 -23.84
CA PRO A 64 -26.59 -11.46 -22.46
C PRO A 64 -25.37 -10.64 -22.01
N PRO A 65 -25.22 -10.33 -20.71
CA PRO A 65 -24.06 -9.62 -20.19
C PRO A 65 -22.77 -10.38 -20.44
N LYS A 66 -21.71 -9.68 -20.83
CA LYS A 66 -20.39 -10.27 -21.06
C LYS A 66 -19.38 -9.74 -20.04
N VAL A 67 -18.76 -10.65 -19.29
CA VAL A 67 -17.67 -10.32 -18.37
C VAL A 67 -16.49 -9.74 -19.15
N ILE A 68 -16.02 -8.57 -18.73
CA ILE A 68 -14.82 -7.92 -19.25
C ILE A 68 -13.61 -8.37 -18.42
N TYR A 69 -13.68 -8.20 -17.10
CA TYR A 69 -12.69 -8.73 -16.17
C TYR A 69 -13.28 -8.94 -14.77
N THR A 70 -12.64 -9.81 -13.99
CA THR A 70 -12.90 -9.99 -12.56
C THR A 70 -11.83 -9.27 -11.76
N VAL A 71 -12.23 -8.64 -10.66
CA VAL A 71 -11.33 -7.91 -9.75
C VAL A 71 -10.73 -8.86 -8.74
N LYS A 72 -9.39 -8.92 -8.73
CA LYS A 72 -8.62 -9.80 -7.85
C LYS A 72 -8.07 -9.07 -6.64
N GLY A 73 -8.25 -9.67 -5.46
CA GLY A 73 -7.61 -9.23 -4.22
C GLY A 73 -8.20 -7.97 -3.58
N ILE A 74 -9.34 -7.49 -4.09
CA ILE A 74 -10.06 -6.38 -3.46
C ILE A 74 -10.56 -6.79 -2.07
N ARG A 75 -10.39 -5.88 -1.11
CA ARG A 75 -10.71 -6.16 0.30
C ARG A 75 -12.21 -6.22 0.53
N SER A 76 -12.65 -7.13 1.40
CA SER A 76 -14.08 -7.28 1.73
C SER A 76 -14.70 -6.02 2.32
N TRP A 77 -13.92 -5.18 3.02
CA TRP A 77 -14.38 -3.94 3.62
C TRP A 77 -14.45 -2.75 2.65
N ALA A 78 -14.12 -2.94 1.36
CA ALA A 78 -14.18 -1.89 0.35
C ALA A 78 -15.61 -1.34 0.13
N TYR A 79 -16.67 -2.06 0.55
CA TYR A 79 -18.05 -1.53 0.53
C TYR A 79 -18.26 -0.25 1.36
N LYS A 80 -17.32 0.09 2.25
CA LYS A 80 -17.36 1.32 3.06
C LYS A 80 -16.68 2.51 2.39
N SER A 81 -16.21 2.34 1.15
CA SER A 81 -15.39 3.32 0.44
C SER A 81 -16.11 3.85 -0.80
N ASP A 82 -15.79 5.09 -1.15
CA ASP A 82 -16.14 5.63 -2.45
C ASP A 82 -15.17 5.08 -3.52
N PHE A 83 -15.73 4.71 -4.67
CA PHE A 83 -14.99 4.22 -5.84
C PHE A 83 -14.99 5.29 -6.93
N TYR A 84 -13.82 5.46 -7.55
CA TYR A 84 -13.58 6.42 -8.60
C TYR A 84 -13.04 5.70 -9.82
N PHE A 85 -13.75 5.78 -10.95
CA PHE A 85 -13.44 5.00 -12.17
C PHE A 85 -12.79 5.89 -13.22
N SER A 86 -11.92 5.30 -14.05
CA SER A 86 -11.53 5.94 -15.31
C SER A 86 -12.73 6.04 -16.26
N ASP A 87 -12.67 6.93 -17.26
CA ASP A 87 -13.76 7.15 -18.22
C ASP A 87 -14.16 5.86 -18.95
N ASN A 88 -13.19 4.98 -19.20
CA ASN A 88 -13.42 3.68 -19.80
C ASN A 88 -13.78 2.59 -18.77
N PHE A 89 -13.93 2.88 -17.48
CA PHE A 89 -14.23 1.91 -16.42
C PHE A 89 -13.22 0.75 -16.28
N GLN A 90 -12.07 0.80 -16.97
CA GLN A 90 -11.08 -0.28 -16.89
C GLN A 90 -10.21 -0.20 -15.64
N ASN A 91 -10.07 1.00 -15.10
CA ASN A 91 -9.28 1.26 -13.93
C ASN A 91 -10.15 1.93 -12.88
N PHE A 92 -9.80 1.75 -11.62
CA PHE A 92 -10.45 2.46 -10.53
C PHE A 92 -9.51 2.66 -9.36
N VAL A 93 -9.87 3.64 -8.54
CA VAL A 93 -9.28 3.92 -7.24
C VAL A 93 -10.38 3.84 -6.20
N PHE A 94 -10.06 3.34 -5.02
CA PHE A 94 -10.92 3.56 -3.85
C PHE A 94 -10.07 3.99 -2.66
N PHE A 95 -10.68 4.78 -1.78
CA PHE A 95 -10.05 5.31 -0.58
C PHE A 95 -10.53 4.48 0.61
N PRO A 96 -9.64 3.67 1.24
CA PRO A 96 -10.01 2.85 2.38
C PRO A 96 -10.74 3.64 3.47
N PRO A 97 -11.70 3.01 4.17
CA PRO A 97 -12.30 3.62 5.33
C PRO A 97 -11.22 3.86 6.39
N THR A 98 -11.49 4.79 7.30
CA THR A 98 -10.54 5.25 8.30
C THR A 98 -9.87 4.10 9.10
N GLY A 99 -8.57 4.22 9.37
CA GLY A 99 -7.84 3.32 10.30
C GLY A 99 -6.67 2.55 9.68
N PHE A 100 -6.39 2.73 8.40
CA PHE A 100 -5.25 2.14 7.71
C PHE A 100 -4.17 3.20 7.42
N ASP A 101 -2.91 2.78 7.36
CA ASP A 101 -1.80 3.62 6.85
C ASP A 101 -1.82 3.75 5.31
N VAL A 102 -2.82 3.16 4.66
CA VAL A 102 -3.06 3.23 3.21
C VAL A 102 -3.93 4.45 2.89
N ALA A 103 -3.46 5.28 1.97
CA ALA A 103 -4.18 6.43 1.45
C ALA A 103 -5.27 5.98 0.45
N PHE A 104 -4.87 5.24 -0.58
CA PHE A 104 -5.77 4.63 -1.56
C PHE A 104 -5.11 3.47 -2.30
N GLU A 105 -5.92 2.61 -2.89
CA GLU A 105 -5.47 1.52 -3.77
C GLU A 105 -5.86 1.81 -5.22
N PHE A 106 -4.96 1.53 -6.16
CA PHE A 106 -5.18 1.69 -7.59
C PHE A 106 -5.24 0.33 -8.29
N TYR A 107 -6.35 0.06 -8.97
CA TYR A 107 -6.58 -1.16 -9.73
C TYR A 107 -6.60 -0.85 -11.23
N LYS A 108 -5.89 -1.68 -11.98
CA LYS A 108 -5.80 -1.61 -13.44
C LYS A 108 -6.28 -2.93 -14.04
N ASN A 109 -7.35 -2.90 -14.83
CA ASN A 109 -7.98 -4.08 -15.42
C ASN A 109 -8.29 -5.18 -14.38
N GLY A 110 -8.84 -4.77 -13.23
CA GLY A 110 -9.18 -5.70 -12.15
C GLY A 110 -8.02 -6.22 -11.31
N VAL A 111 -6.78 -5.78 -11.53
CA VAL A 111 -5.62 -6.19 -10.72
C VAL A 111 -5.10 -5.01 -9.91
N LEU A 112 -4.81 -5.23 -8.63
CA LEU A 112 -4.13 -4.24 -7.79
C LEU A 112 -2.78 -3.90 -8.44
N HIS A 113 -2.63 -2.65 -8.86
CA HIS A 113 -1.42 -2.16 -9.51
C HIS A 113 -0.48 -1.50 -8.50
N GLU A 114 -1.02 -0.66 -7.62
CA GLU A 114 -0.24 0.07 -6.63
C GLU A 114 -1.08 0.37 -5.38
N THR A 115 -0.41 0.36 -4.23
CA THR A 115 -0.97 0.82 -2.95
C THR A 115 -0.23 2.09 -2.55
N TYR A 116 -0.95 3.20 -2.43
CA TYR A 116 -0.38 4.47 -1.99
C TYR A 116 -0.56 4.61 -0.49
N TYR A 117 0.53 4.85 0.23
CA TYR A 117 0.50 5.01 1.68
C TYR A 117 0.36 6.48 2.06
N ILE A 118 -0.27 6.73 3.21
CA ILE A 118 -0.45 8.07 3.75
C ILE A 118 0.91 8.75 3.96
N GLU A 119 1.91 8.00 4.44
CA GLU A 119 3.24 8.54 4.71
C GLU A 119 4.03 8.95 3.46
N ASP A 120 3.61 8.48 2.29
CA ASP A 120 4.16 8.93 1.03
C ASP A 120 3.53 10.28 0.65
N LEU A 121 2.22 10.46 0.89
CA LEU A 121 1.49 11.65 0.46
C LEU A 121 1.53 12.81 1.48
N VAL A 122 1.70 12.54 2.76
CA VAL A 122 1.74 13.57 3.81
C VAL A 122 3.16 13.71 4.33
N LYS A 123 3.78 14.87 4.10
CA LYS A 123 5.17 15.14 4.50
C LYS A 123 5.27 15.35 6.00
N GLU A 124 4.31 16.08 6.56
CA GLU A 124 4.26 16.37 7.99
C GLU A 124 3.43 15.32 8.74
N SER A 125 4.03 14.16 8.98
CA SER A 125 3.33 13.04 9.66
C SER A 125 2.73 13.39 11.03
N GLY A 126 3.25 14.42 11.71
CA GLY A 126 2.69 14.95 12.97
C GLY A 126 1.35 15.66 12.81
N LEU A 127 0.99 16.07 11.59
CA LEU A 127 -0.31 16.68 11.27
C LEU A 127 -1.40 15.64 11.03
N ILE A 128 -1.05 14.37 10.82
CA ILE A 128 -2.04 13.29 10.67
C ILE A 128 -2.64 13.00 12.04
N PRO A 129 -3.90 13.38 12.33
CA PRO A 129 -4.54 13.00 13.56
C PRO A 129 -4.73 11.48 13.53
N LYS A 130 -4.03 10.78 14.42
CA LYS A 130 -4.17 9.34 14.61
C LYS A 130 -5.11 9.09 15.78
N SER A 131 -6.20 8.39 15.54
CA SER A 131 -6.95 7.69 16.58
C SER A 131 -6.76 6.19 16.42
N THR A 132 -7.23 5.41 17.40
CA THR A 132 -7.21 3.94 17.35
C THR A 132 -7.89 3.35 16.12
N THR A 133 -8.75 4.13 15.45
CA THR A 133 -9.59 3.70 14.33
C THR A 133 -9.57 4.67 13.14
N LYS A 134 -8.83 5.79 13.20
CA LYS A 134 -8.84 6.81 12.15
C LYS A 134 -7.47 7.42 11.90
N ALA A 135 -7.04 7.40 10.64
CA ALA A 135 -6.02 8.29 10.12
C ALA A 135 -6.73 9.30 9.22
N TRP A 136 -6.75 10.57 9.63
CA TRP A 136 -7.32 11.66 8.84
C TRP A 136 -6.21 12.38 8.12
N TRP A 137 -6.01 12.02 6.86
CA TRP A 137 -4.90 12.54 6.05
C TRP A 137 -5.35 13.47 4.93
N LEU A 138 -6.65 13.46 4.60
CA LEU A 138 -7.29 14.44 3.74
C LEU A 138 -7.64 15.70 4.55
N SER A 139 -7.52 16.85 3.90
CA SER A 139 -8.00 18.13 4.45
C SER A 139 -9.49 18.04 4.77
N SER A 140 -9.90 18.43 5.99
CA SER A 140 -11.31 18.40 6.41
C SER A 140 -12.22 19.29 5.56
N ASP A 141 -11.64 20.30 4.95
CA ASP A 141 -12.37 21.38 4.29
C ASP A 141 -12.59 21.10 2.80
N GLU A 142 -11.92 20.08 2.24
CA GLU A 142 -11.95 19.79 0.80
C GLU A 142 -12.28 18.31 0.55
N LYS A 143 -13.35 18.05 -0.21
CA LYS A 143 -13.70 16.69 -0.66
C LYS A 143 -12.82 16.28 -1.84
N ILE A 144 -12.63 14.97 -1.99
CA ILE A 144 -12.08 14.40 -3.22
C ILE A 144 -13.02 14.79 -4.37
N SER A 145 -12.45 15.34 -5.44
CA SER A 145 -13.17 15.70 -6.66
C SER A 145 -12.60 14.94 -7.84
N GLN A 146 -13.44 14.65 -8.83
CA GLN A 146 -13.03 13.97 -10.06
C GLN A 146 -13.46 14.80 -11.27
N MET A 147 -12.53 15.05 -12.19
CA MET A 147 -12.81 15.60 -13.52
C MET A 147 -12.20 14.67 -14.56
N GLN A 148 -13.06 13.97 -15.33
CA GLN A 148 -12.64 12.90 -16.24
C GLN A 148 -11.80 11.85 -15.51
N ASN A 149 -10.62 11.52 -16.02
CA ASN A 149 -9.69 10.59 -15.38
C ASN A 149 -8.85 11.20 -14.24
N ILE A 150 -9.03 12.48 -13.89
CA ILE A 150 -8.19 13.16 -12.89
C ILE A 150 -8.94 13.25 -11.55
N LEU A 151 -8.38 12.60 -10.53
CA LEU A 151 -8.77 12.76 -9.13
C LEU A 151 -7.95 13.85 -8.48
N THR A 152 -8.62 14.86 -7.95
CA THR A 152 -8.00 15.95 -7.19
C THR A 152 -8.38 15.84 -5.73
N PHE A 153 -7.37 15.78 -4.87
CA PHE A 153 -7.55 15.75 -3.41
C PHE A 153 -6.43 16.55 -2.72
N LYS A 154 -6.72 17.05 -1.53
CA LYS A 154 -5.78 17.81 -0.72
C LYS A 154 -5.53 17.13 0.60
N THR A 155 -4.26 17.07 0.97
CA THR A 155 -3.77 16.49 2.22
C THR A 155 -3.88 17.48 3.38
N VAL A 156 -3.81 16.97 4.61
CA VAL A 156 -3.87 17.78 5.84
C VAL A 156 -2.72 18.78 6.00
N ASP A 157 -1.58 18.55 5.35
CA ASP A 157 -0.45 19.48 5.30
C ASP A 157 -0.59 20.51 4.15
N GLY A 158 -1.73 20.53 3.47
CA GLY A 158 -2.10 21.51 2.47
C GLY A 158 -1.63 21.20 1.06
N ILE A 159 -1.03 20.04 0.80
CA ILE A 159 -0.55 19.66 -0.54
C ILE A 159 -1.71 19.10 -1.37
N THR A 160 -1.95 19.71 -2.53
CA THR A 160 -2.92 19.23 -3.52
C THR A 160 -2.27 18.25 -4.49
N TYR A 161 -2.94 17.12 -4.70
CA TYR A 161 -2.53 16.06 -5.62
C TYR A 161 -3.55 15.90 -6.73
N ASN A 162 -3.07 15.69 -7.96
CA ASN A 162 -3.88 15.29 -9.10
C ASN A 162 -3.43 13.89 -9.54
N PHE A 163 -4.28 12.89 -9.40
CA PHE A 163 -4.00 11.50 -9.77
C PHE A 163 -4.77 11.12 -11.03
N ASN A 164 -4.06 10.69 -12.07
CA ASN A 164 -4.69 10.22 -13.31
C ASN A 164 -5.00 8.72 -13.22
N ILE A 165 -6.28 8.38 -13.11
CA ILE A 165 -6.78 6.99 -13.00
C ILE A 165 -6.51 6.19 -14.28
N ALA A 166 -6.48 6.82 -15.46
CA ALA A 166 -6.23 6.12 -16.72
C ALA A 166 -4.78 5.60 -16.80
N SER A 167 -3.80 6.38 -16.33
CA SER A 167 -2.38 6.02 -16.37
C SER A 167 -1.85 5.42 -15.06
N GLY A 168 -2.47 5.72 -13.93
CA GLY A 168 -1.96 5.36 -12.59
C GLY A 168 -0.83 6.28 -12.12
N THR A 169 -0.83 7.55 -12.53
CA THR A 169 0.28 8.47 -12.24
C THR A 169 -0.20 9.80 -11.68
N PHE A 170 0.60 10.41 -10.80
CA PHE A 170 0.37 11.78 -10.39
C PHE A 170 0.73 12.76 -11.50
N ALA A 171 -0.08 13.80 -11.66
CA ALA A 171 0.18 14.93 -12.54
C ALA A 171 0.40 16.18 -11.69
N ASP A 172 1.33 17.02 -12.13
CA ASP A 172 1.45 18.40 -11.66
C ASP A 172 0.27 19.24 -12.19
N MET A 173 0.09 20.45 -11.64
CA MET A 173 -0.89 21.43 -12.14
C MET A 173 -0.67 21.74 -13.64
N ASP A 174 0.56 21.60 -14.13
CA ASP A 174 0.93 21.74 -15.55
C ASP A 174 0.79 20.44 -16.38
N GLY A 175 0.21 19.37 -15.81
CA GLY A 175 0.01 18.08 -16.48
C GLY A 175 1.27 17.21 -16.61
N ARG A 176 2.38 17.60 -15.97
CA ARG A 176 3.63 16.81 -15.98
C ARG A 176 3.56 15.65 -15.00
N THR A 177 4.01 14.47 -15.40
CA THR A 177 4.00 13.28 -14.54
C THR A 177 4.95 13.46 -13.36
N MET A 178 4.41 13.43 -12.13
CA MET A 178 5.23 13.34 -10.92
C MET A 178 5.50 11.87 -10.61
N THR A 179 6.78 11.51 -10.48
CA THR A 179 7.17 10.16 -10.08
C THR A 179 7.26 10.11 -8.56
N PHE A 180 6.35 9.35 -7.94
CA PHE A 180 6.42 9.08 -6.51
C PHE A 180 7.33 7.88 -6.26
N LEU A 181 8.52 8.14 -5.71
CA LEU A 181 9.40 7.10 -5.19
C LEU A 181 9.03 6.88 -3.72
N GLY A 182 8.10 5.95 -3.47
CA GLY A 182 7.74 5.57 -2.10
C GLY A 182 8.99 5.18 -1.30
N LYS A 183 9.02 5.48 0.00
CA LYS A 183 10.21 5.26 0.86
C LYS A 183 10.74 3.83 0.77
N SER A 184 9.85 2.85 0.64
CA SER A 184 10.17 1.43 0.47
C SER A 184 11.01 1.14 -0.79
N ARG A 185 10.72 1.81 -1.92
CA ARG A 185 11.51 1.70 -3.16
C ARG A 185 12.88 2.36 -3.03
N LEU A 186 12.97 3.49 -2.32
CA LEU A 186 14.25 4.13 -2.02
C LEU A 186 15.12 3.22 -1.15
N ILE A 187 14.56 2.61 -0.10
CA ILE A 187 15.28 1.66 0.75
C ILE A 187 15.81 0.47 -0.06
N LEU A 188 14.99 -0.09 -0.98
CA LEU A 188 15.42 -1.16 -1.89
C LEU A 188 16.57 -0.73 -2.81
N ILE A 189 16.49 0.48 -3.38
CA ILE A 189 17.56 1.04 -4.23
C ILE A 189 18.85 1.20 -3.41
N PHE A 190 18.78 1.77 -2.21
CA PHE A 190 19.95 1.93 -1.34
C PHE A 190 20.53 0.57 -0.89
N ALA A 191 19.68 -0.40 -0.56
CA ALA A 191 20.11 -1.76 -0.23
C ALA A 191 20.82 -2.42 -1.41
N PHE A 192 20.29 -2.26 -2.62
CA PHE A 192 20.91 -2.79 -3.84
C PHE A 192 22.27 -2.14 -4.12
N ILE A 193 22.38 -0.82 -3.98
CA ILE A 193 23.65 -0.09 -4.12
C ILE A 193 24.66 -0.59 -3.07
N ALA A 194 24.24 -0.76 -1.82
CA ALA A 194 25.10 -1.25 -0.74
C ALA A 194 25.64 -2.67 -1.02
N ILE A 195 24.80 -3.57 -1.54
CA ILE A 195 25.21 -4.93 -1.94
C ILE A 195 26.23 -4.87 -3.08
N CYS A 196 26.01 -4.04 -4.10
CA CYS A 196 26.96 -3.86 -5.20
C CYS A 196 28.32 -3.36 -4.71
N ILE A 197 28.35 -2.37 -3.82
CA ILE A 197 29.58 -1.84 -3.23
C ILE A 197 30.30 -2.93 -2.41
N ALA A 198 29.57 -3.66 -1.56
CA ALA A 198 30.14 -4.75 -0.77
C ALA A 198 30.72 -5.87 -1.64
N GLY A 199 30.06 -6.18 -2.78
CA GLY A 199 30.56 -7.12 -3.78
C GLY A 199 31.87 -6.66 -4.43
N ILE A 200 31.95 -5.40 -4.83
CA ILE A 200 33.16 -4.80 -5.41
C ILE A 200 34.33 -4.84 -4.42
N ILE A 201 34.09 -4.46 -3.15
CA ILE A 201 35.11 -4.48 -2.10
C ILE A 201 35.60 -5.93 -1.85
N SER A 202 34.67 -6.89 -1.76
CA SER A 202 35.02 -8.30 -1.57
C SER A 202 35.85 -8.86 -2.73
N PHE A 203 35.49 -8.51 -3.97
CA PHE A 203 36.26 -8.90 -5.15
C PHE A 203 37.68 -8.32 -5.13
N MET A 204 37.83 -7.04 -4.77
CA MET A 204 39.12 -6.36 -4.64
C MET A 204 40.00 -7.02 -3.56
N LEU A 205 39.43 -7.36 -2.40
CA LEU A 205 40.14 -8.04 -1.30
C LEU A 205 40.62 -9.43 -1.68
N ILE A 206 39.79 -10.22 -2.39
CA ILE A 206 40.17 -11.54 -2.90
C ILE A 206 41.33 -11.41 -3.89
N ARG A 207 41.26 -10.43 -4.80
CA ARG A 207 42.31 -10.20 -5.80
C ARG A 207 43.62 -9.74 -5.16
N TYR A 208 43.54 -8.90 -4.12
CA TYR A 208 44.69 -8.44 -3.35
C TYR A 208 45.37 -9.59 -2.60
N LYS A 209 44.60 -10.43 -1.90
CA LYS A 209 45.14 -11.65 -1.24
C LYS A 209 45.81 -12.60 -2.23
N ARG A 210 45.24 -12.81 -3.42
CA ARG A 210 45.85 -13.66 -4.46
C ARG A 210 47.18 -13.10 -4.98
N LYS A 211 47.33 -11.78 -5.12
CA LYS A 211 48.61 -11.15 -5.49
C LYS A 211 49.64 -11.23 -4.35
N SER A 212 49.23 -11.04 -3.10
CA SER A 212 50.14 -11.12 -1.95
C SER A 212 50.63 -12.55 -1.66
N GLY A 213 49.86 -13.58 -1.99
CA GLY A 213 50.23 -14.98 -1.76
C GLY A 213 51.13 -15.62 -2.83
N SER A 214 51.45 -14.94 -3.94
CA SER A 214 52.30 -15.49 -5.00
C SER A 214 53.79 -15.16 -4.85
N SER A 215 54.21 -14.48 -3.78
CA SER A 215 55.60 -14.01 -3.60
C SER A 215 56.46 -14.89 -2.67
N GLU A 216 55.94 -15.99 -2.12
CA GLU A 216 56.67 -16.85 -1.16
C GLU A 216 56.69 -18.35 -1.54
N ARG A 217 56.88 -18.69 -2.81
CA ARG A 217 57.46 -20.01 -3.13
C ARG A 217 58.98 -19.87 -3.18
N LYS A 218 59.63 -19.98 -2.02
CA LYS A 218 61.07 -20.28 -1.94
C LYS A 218 61.31 -21.62 -2.63
N ILE A 219 62.10 -21.61 -3.71
CA ILE A 219 62.63 -22.81 -4.35
C ILE A 219 63.74 -23.33 -3.42
N PRO A 220 63.63 -24.53 -2.83
CA PRO A 220 64.71 -25.12 -2.08
C PRO A 220 65.60 -25.92 -3.03
N GLY A 221 66.89 -25.57 -3.07
CA GLY A 221 67.93 -26.41 -3.65
C GLY A 221 68.54 -25.86 -4.93
N GLN A 222 69.63 -25.10 -4.77
CA GLN A 222 70.83 -25.32 -5.56
C GLN A 222 72.04 -24.86 -4.74
N SER A 223 72.47 -25.79 -3.88
CA SER A 223 73.82 -25.88 -3.36
C SER A 223 74.79 -26.22 -4.50
N GLU A 224 76.03 -25.75 -4.34
CA GLU A 224 77.26 -26.27 -4.94
C GLU A 224 77.44 -26.08 -6.46
N GLN A 225 78.28 -25.11 -6.81
CA GLN A 225 79.58 -25.41 -7.42
C GLN A 225 80.46 -24.15 -7.45
N GLN A 226 81.38 -24.08 -6.47
CA GLN A 226 82.73 -23.60 -6.74
C GLN A 226 83.40 -24.62 -7.66
N GLU A 227 84.00 -24.19 -8.76
CA GLU A 227 85.34 -24.61 -9.17
C GLU A 227 85.79 -23.87 -10.45
N MET A 228 86.92 -23.16 -10.31
CA MET A 228 88.00 -23.01 -11.31
C MET A 228 87.68 -22.37 -12.68
N LEU A 229 87.97 -21.07 -12.82
CA LEU A 229 89.18 -20.49 -13.47
C LEU A 229 88.98 -19.00 -13.76
#